data_AF-A0AAJ2P7J3-F1
#
_entry.id   AF-A0AAJ2P7J3-F1
#
_cell.length_a   1.000
_cell.length_b   1.000
_cell.length_c   1.000
_cell.angle_alpha   90.00
_cell.angle_beta   90.00
_cell.angle_gamma   90.00
#
_symmetry.space_group_name_H-M   'P 1'
#
loop_
_entity.id
_entity.type
_entity.pdbx_description
1 polymer ?
#
loop_
_entity_poly.entity_id
_entity_poly.type
_entity_poly.pdbx_seq_one_letter_code
_entity_poly.pdbx_strand_id
1 'polypeptide(L)'
;MDIVQLEIQNLSTKDRKELIEGINEFRPKKIDLNNLDKWLESYFWDFPDEFIAFQKGYKYSLYNQTIQENDFKDFDYEDVIESLTQDQKDEIIWDICSLAKYLRYENDNDYADEPYIRELTDEDWEDLKKFDKKLWEQYKNNKYILVMPNGKDQGDVTLFTDDDQLILFALNEQELATILLRRHRKALDPHYKVNRWIEKKYELKLAQKDNSKQTKKFKAPKKKM
;
A
#
# COMPACT_ATOMS: atom_id res chain seq x y z
N MET A 1 18.55 8.69 1.65
CA MET A 1 17.51 9.16 0.72
C MET A 1 16.62 7.96 0.50
N ASP A 2 15.35 8.09 0.83
CA ASP A 2 14.40 6.98 0.72
C ASP A 2 13.92 6.77 -0.72
N ILE A 3 13.18 5.69 -0.95
CA ILE A 3 12.65 5.34 -2.26
C ILE A 3 11.72 6.41 -2.85
N VAL A 4 10.91 7.10 -2.04
CA VAL A 4 9.98 8.12 -2.53
C VAL A 4 10.77 9.29 -3.11
N GLN A 5 11.78 9.76 -2.38
CA GLN A 5 12.69 10.81 -2.83
C GLN A 5 13.46 10.40 -4.08
N LEU A 6 13.93 9.15 -4.14
CA LEU A 6 14.65 8.60 -5.29
C LEU A 6 13.76 8.59 -6.55
N GLU A 7 12.52 8.13 -6.44
CA GLU A 7 11.56 8.08 -7.55
C GLU A 7 11.23 9.49 -8.06
N ILE A 8 10.99 10.45 -7.16
CA ILE A 8 10.70 11.84 -7.53
C ILE A 8 11.90 12.48 -8.25
N GLN A 9 13.13 12.24 -7.78
CA GLN A 9 14.33 12.74 -8.45
C GLN A 9 14.58 12.10 -9.82
N ASN A 10 14.05 10.89 -10.04
CA ASN A 10 14.17 10.17 -11.30
C ASN A 10 13.18 10.67 -12.38
N LEU A 11 12.17 11.47 -12.02
CA LEU A 11 11.25 12.08 -12.97
C LEU A 11 11.96 13.07 -13.90
N SER A 12 11.70 12.98 -15.21
CA SER A 12 12.24 13.94 -16.18
C SER A 12 11.57 15.31 -16.05
N THR A 13 12.20 16.35 -16.59
CA THR A 13 11.59 17.70 -16.66
C THR A 13 10.25 17.71 -17.39
N LYS A 14 10.06 16.81 -18.37
CA LYS A 14 8.81 16.70 -19.10
C LYS A 14 7.71 16.09 -18.22
N ASP A 15 8.00 14.94 -17.59
CA ASP A 15 7.02 14.23 -16.74
C ASP A 15 6.62 15.08 -15.54
N ARG A 16 7.57 15.84 -14.95
CA ARG A 16 7.31 16.81 -13.89
C ARG A 16 6.30 17.89 -14.31
N LYS A 17 6.38 18.36 -15.56
CA LYS A 17 5.44 19.36 -16.10
C LYS A 17 4.05 18.76 -16.33
N GLU A 18 3.98 17.55 -16.88
CA GLU A 18 2.72 16.86 -17.10
C GLU A 18 2.01 16.53 -15.78
N LEU A 19 2.75 16.03 -14.78
CA LEU A 19 2.21 15.77 -13.44
C LEU A 19 1.65 17.03 -12.78
N ILE A 20 2.41 18.13 -12.78
CA ILE A 20 1.94 19.37 -12.14
C ILE A 20 0.76 20.01 -12.86
N GLU A 21 0.67 19.88 -14.19
CA GLU A 21 -0.49 20.32 -14.97
C GLU A 21 -1.73 19.53 -14.57
N GLY A 22 -1.64 18.19 -14.53
CA GLY A 22 -2.74 17.33 -14.08
C GLY A 22 -3.17 17.62 -12.64
N ILE A 23 -2.22 17.70 -11.69
CA ILE A 23 -2.52 18.01 -10.29
C ILE A 23 -3.21 19.38 -10.16
N ASN A 24 -2.75 20.38 -10.91
CA ASN A 24 -3.31 21.74 -10.84
C ASN A 24 -4.66 21.90 -11.54
N GLU A 25 -5.05 20.97 -12.41
CA GLU A 25 -6.37 20.98 -13.05
C GLU A 25 -7.49 20.72 -12.02
N PHE A 26 -7.25 19.82 -11.08
CA PHE A 26 -8.24 19.40 -10.09
C PHE A 26 -8.12 20.12 -8.74
N ARG A 27 -7.07 20.93 -8.55
CA ARG A 27 -6.84 21.62 -7.26
C ARG A 27 -7.31 23.07 -7.25
N PRO A 28 -8.00 23.50 -6.17
CA PRO A 28 -8.36 24.91 -5.99
C PRO A 28 -7.13 25.79 -5.72
N LYS A 29 -6.07 25.22 -5.11
CA LYS A 29 -4.79 25.91 -4.89
C LYS A 29 -3.70 25.25 -5.74
N LYS A 30 -3.25 25.98 -6.76
CA LYS A 30 -2.18 25.52 -7.65
C LYS A 30 -0.85 25.42 -6.92
N ILE A 31 -0.11 24.37 -7.24
CA ILE A 31 1.26 24.11 -6.82
C ILE A 31 2.19 24.66 -7.91
N ASP A 32 3.31 25.24 -7.52
CA ASP A 32 4.37 25.61 -8.46
C ASP A 32 5.41 24.48 -8.60
N LEU A 33 6.19 24.54 -9.69
CA LEU A 33 7.18 23.51 -10.00
C LEU A 33 8.28 23.38 -8.94
N ASN A 34 8.60 24.47 -8.22
CA ASN A 34 9.64 24.46 -7.19
C ASN A 34 9.18 23.75 -5.91
N ASN A 35 7.88 23.63 -5.70
CA ASN A 35 7.26 22.95 -4.57
C ASN A 35 6.74 21.55 -4.91
N LEU A 36 6.84 21.12 -6.17
CA LEU A 36 6.33 19.83 -6.63
C LEU A 36 6.94 18.66 -5.85
N ASP A 37 8.26 18.63 -5.66
CA ASP A 37 8.94 17.50 -5.02
C ASP A 37 8.48 17.31 -3.57
N LYS A 38 8.43 18.40 -2.80
CA LYS A 38 7.93 18.34 -1.41
C LYS A 38 6.47 17.91 -1.34
N TRP A 39 5.67 18.35 -2.30
CA TRP A 39 4.26 17.96 -2.34
C TRP A 39 4.11 16.48 -2.68
N LEU A 40 4.81 15.98 -3.70
CA LEU A 40 4.81 14.57 -4.08
C LEU A 40 5.35 13.68 -2.95
N GLU A 41 6.42 14.11 -2.28
CA GLU A 41 6.95 13.40 -1.10
C GLU A 41 5.85 13.26 -0.04
N SER A 42 5.20 14.36 0.35
CA SER A 42 4.11 14.31 1.33
C SER A 42 2.95 13.43 0.87
N TYR A 43 2.52 13.57 -0.39
CA TYR A 43 1.41 12.82 -0.96
C TYR A 43 1.67 11.31 -0.95
N PHE A 44 2.82 10.86 -1.44
CA PHE A 44 3.15 9.43 -1.47
C PHE A 44 3.40 8.83 -0.08
N TRP A 45 3.74 9.64 0.92
CA TRP A 45 3.80 9.18 2.32
C TRP A 45 2.41 9.06 2.95
N ASP A 46 1.48 9.93 2.58
CA ASP A 46 0.10 9.89 3.06
C ASP A 46 -0.73 8.81 2.35
N PHE A 47 -0.41 8.52 1.08
CA PHE A 47 -1.09 7.54 0.21
C PHE A 47 -0.09 6.51 -0.38
N PRO A 48 0.32 5.49 0.39
CA PRO A 48 1.30 4.51 -0.07
C PRO A 48 0.81 3.60 -1.20
N ASP A 49 -0.48 3.34 -1.27
CA ASP A 49 -1.17 2.64 -2.37
C ASP A 49 -0.99 3.40 -3.69
N GLU A 50 -1.20 4.71 -3.68
CA GLU A 50 -0.97 5.58 -4.84
C GLU A 50 0.52 5.61 -5.23
N PHE A 51 1.43 5.51 -4.26
CA PHE A 51 2.85 5.36 -4.55
C PHE A 51 3.18 4.02 -5.23
N ILE A 52 2.60 2.91 -4.75
CA ILE A 52 2.73 1.59 -5.39
C ILE A 52 2.16 1.64 -6.81
N ALA A 53 0.98 2.23 -7.00
CA ALA A 53 0.36 2.41 -8.31
C ALA A 53 1.23 3.27 -9.23
N PHE A 54 1.81 4.37 -8.72
CA PHE A 54 2.77 5.19 -9.45
C PHE A 54 3.99 4.38 -9.90
N GLN A 55 4.61 3.61 -8.99
CA GLN A 55 5.78 2.79 -9.31
C GLN A 55 5.47 1.75 -10.39
N LYS A 56 4.29 1.12 -10.33
CA LYS A 56 3.87 0.10 -11.30
C LYS A 56 3.49 0.71 -12.65
N GLY A 57 2.71 1.79 -12.64
CA GLY A 57 2.18 2.43 -13.85
C GLY A 57 3.19 3.29 -14.60
N TYR A 58 4.16 3.90 -13.91
CA TYR A 58 5.16 4.74 -14.55
C TYR A 58 6.29 3.91 -15.15
N LYS A 59 6.34 3.83 -16.49
CA LYS A 59 7.32 3.03 -17.25
C LYS A 59 8.78 3.28 -16.83
N TYR A 60 9.12 4.50 -16.45
CA TYR A 60 10.48 4.86 -16.09
C TYR A 60 10.70 4.93 -14.58
N SER A 61 9.82 4.40 -13.75
CA SER A 61 10.06 4.29 -12.30
C SER A 61 11.33 3.48 -12.03
N LEU A 62 12.02 3.81 -10.94
CA LEU A 62 13.19 3.05 -10.51
C LEU A 62 12.82 1.61 -10.19
N TYR A 63 11.60 1.38 -9.67
CA TYR A 63 11.05 0.04 -9.50
C TYR A 63 11.01 -0.75 -10.82
N ASN A 64 10.29 -0.25 -11.84
CA ASN A 64 10.13 -0.95 -13.12
C ASN A 64 11.47 -1.17 -13.82
N GLN A 65 12.35 -0.17 -13.80
CA GLN A 65 13.71 -0.32 -14.31
C GLN A 65 14.48 -1.42 -13.58
N THR A 66 14.36 -1.49 -12.24
CA THR A 66 15.06 -2.49 -11.42
C THR A 66 14.53 -3.90 -11.68
N ILE A 67 13.21 -4.08 -11.74
CA ILE A 67 12.58 -5.35 -12.07
C ILE A 67 13.12 -5.86 -13.42
N GLN A 68 13.10 -5.00 -14.44
CA GLN A 68 13.55 -5.34 -15.79
C GLN A 68 15.07 -5.61 -15.85
N GLU A 69 15.90 -4.78 -15.22
CA GLU A 69 17.37 -4.91 -15.27
C GLU A 69 17.89 -6.18 -14.59
N ASN A 70 17.18 -6.69 -13.57
CA ASN A 70 17.65 -7.77 -12.71
C ASN A 70 16.82 -9.05 -12.84
N ASP A 71 15.86 -9.08 -13.79
CA ASP A 71 14.95 -10.21 -14.01
C ASP A 71 14.25 -10.66 -12.72
N PHE A 72 13.81 -9.69 -11.92
CA PHE A 72 13.08 -9.96 -10.69
C PHE A 72 11.63 -10.29 -11.00
N LYS A 73 11.03 -11.18 -10.18
CA LYS A 73 9.58 -11.37 -10.18
C LYS A 73 8.91 -10.08 -9.68
N ASP A 74 7.92 -9.58 -10.43
CA ASP A 74 6.99 -8.57 -9.95
C ASP A 74 5.98 -9.25 -9.03
N PHE A 75 5.89 -8.78 -7.79
CA PHE A 75 5.00 -9.34 -6.78
C PHE A 75 3.72 -8.50 -6.70
N ASP A 76 2.58 -9.16 -6.52
CA ASP A 76 1.31 -8.52 -6.18
C ASP A 76 0.93 -8.78 -4.72
N TYR A 77 -0.27 -8.34 -4.31
CA TYR A 77 -0.75 -8.56 -2.95
C TYR A 77 -0.99 -10.03 -2.65
N GLU A 78 -1.43 -10.85 -3.60
CA GLU A 78 -1.66 -12.28 -3.39
C GLU A 78 -0.34 -12.96 -3.01
N ASP A 79 0.72 -12.71 -3.78
CA ASP A 79 2.06 -13.22 -3.50
C ASP A 79 2.58 -12.81 -2.11
N VAL A 80 2.29 -11.57 -1.70
CA VAL A 80 2.69 -11.04 -0.40
C VAL A 80 1.93 -11.72 0.73
N ILE A 81 0.62 -11.84 0.61
CA ILE A 81 -0.28 -12.44 1.60
C ILE A 81 0.07 -13.90 1.83
N GLU A 82 0.32 -14.66 0.77
CA GLU A 82 0.77 -16.06 0.85
C GLU A 82 2.07 -16.22 1.67
N SER A 83 2.92 -15.19 1.67
CA SER A 83 4.21 -15.20 2.37
C SER A 83 4.13 -14.76 3.85
N LEU A 84 2.98 -14.27 4.31
CA LEU A 84 2.80 -13.81 5.69
C LEU A 84 2.79 -14.99 6.67
N THR A 85 3.44 -14.81 7.80
CA THR A 85 3.29 -15.71 8.96
C THR A 85 1.93 -15.52 9.62
N GLN A 86 1.45 -16.53 10.36
CA GLN A 86 0.16 -16.42 11.05
C GLN A 86 0.12 -15.22 12.02
N ASP A 87 1.18 -14.99 12.81
CA ASP A 87 1.26 -13.85 13.72
C ASP A 87 1.07 -12.50 12.98
N GLN A 88 1.65 -12.37 11.78
CA GLN A 88 1.45 -11.17 10.94
C GLN A 88 0.01 -11.06 10.44
N LYS A 89 -0.59 -12.18 10.01
CA LYS A 89 -1.99 -12.20 9.57
C LYS A 89 -2.92 -11.81 10.72
N ASP A 90 -2.70 -12.33 11.92
CA ASP A 90 -3.50 -12.03 13.11
C ASP A 90 -3.42 -10.53 13.47
N GLU A 91 -2.23 -9.92 13.43
CA GLU A 91 -2.06 -8.47 13.65
C GLU A 91 -2.79 -7.63 12.59
N ILE A 92 -2.68 -8.02 11.31
CA ILE A 92 -3.31 -7.33 10.20
C ILE A 92 -4.84 -7.47 10.28
N ILE A 93 -5.36 -8.66 10.57
CA ILE A 93 -6.80 -8.92 10.72
C ILE A 93 -7.38 -8.11 11.86
N TRP A 94 -6.67 -8.04 13.00
CA TRP A 94 -7.10 -7.20 14.12
C TRP A 94 -7.24 -5.73 13.71
N ASP A 95 -6.27 -5.22 12.94
CA ASP A 95 -6.35 -3.88 12.37
C ASP A 95 -7.52 -3.74 11.39
N ILE A 96 -7.74 -4.69 10.48
CA ILE A 96 -8.87 -4.69 9.53
C ILE A 96 -10.20 -4.59 10.27
N CYS A 97 -10.42 -5.44 11.28
CA CYS A 97 -11.64 -5.42 12.09
C CYS A 97 -11.83 -4.06 12.79
N SER A 98 -10.76 -3.43 13.29
CA SER A 98 -10.83 -2.11 13.92
C SER A 98 -11.12 -0.96 12.94
N LEU A 99 -10.79 -1.16 11.66
CA LEU A 99 -10.92 -0.17 10.59
C LEU A 99 -12.20 -0.33 9.77
N ALA A 100 -12.96 -1.42 9.95
CA ALA A 100 -14.20 -1.67 9.22
C ALA A 100 -15.17 -0.48 9.17
N LYS A 101 -15.23 0.31 10.26
CA LYS A 101 -16.04 1.54 10.35
C LYS A 101 -15.73 2.62 9.31
N TYR A 102 -14.61 2.53 8.59
CA TYR A 102 -14.22 3.44 7.52
C TYR A 102 -14.78 3.05 6.15
N LEU A 103 -15.41 1.86 6.02
CA LEU A 103 -16.05 1.41 4.78
C LEU A 103 -17.40 2.13 4.47
N ARG A 104 -17.73 3.23 5.16
CA ARG A 104 -19.05 3.87 5.07
C ARG A 104 -19.35 4.40 3.66
N TYR A 105 -20.60 4.22 3.21
CA TYR A 105 -21.11 4.91 2.03
C TYR A 105 -21.23 6.42 2.29
N GLU A 106 -20.73 7.25 1.36
CA GLU A 106 -20.65 8.71 1.49
C GLU A 106 -22.01 9.43 1.61
N ASN A 107 -23.15 8.76 1.41
CA ASN A 107 -24.45 9.42 1.20
C ASN A 107 -25.58 9.15 2.21
N ASP A 108 -25.41 8.34 3.27
CA ASP A 108 -26.51 8.01 4.20
C ASP A 108 -26.10 8.12 5.69
N ASN A 109 -25.53 9.27 6.05
CA ASN A 109 -25.10 9.62 7.42
C ASN A 109 -26.25 9.97 8.37
N ASP A 110 -27.11 9.02 8.72
CA ASP A 110 -28.01 9.21 9.88
C ASP A 110 -28.33 7.92 10.69
N TYR A 111 -27.59 6.84 10.45
CA TYR A 111 -27.81 5.56 11.14
C TYR A 111 -26.80 5.33 12.28
N ALA A 112 -27.29 4.73 13.37
CA ALA A 112 -26.53 4.51 14.60
C ALA A 112 -25.48 3.38 14.51
N ASP A 113 -25.60 2.49 13.53
CA ASP A 113 -24.76 1.29 13.43
C ASP A 113 -23.62 1.49 12.44
N GLU A 114 -22.40 1.21 12.88
CA GLU A 114 -21.19 1.29 12.05
C GLU A 114 -20.93 -0.06 11.35
N PRO A 115 -20.34 -0.06 10.14
CA PRO A 115 -19.86 -1.29 9.53
C PRO A 115 -18.88 -2.02 10.45
N TYR A 116 -18.98 -3.34 10.48
CA TYR A 116 -18.10 -4.17 11.29
C TYR A 116 -17.71 -5.46 10.57
N ILE A 117 -16.51 -5.93 10.89
CA ILE A 117 -16.01 -7.23 10.49
C ILE A 117 -15.77 -8.03 11.76
N ARG A 118 -16.21 -9.29 11.78
CA ARG A 118 -15.93 -10.20 12.89
C ARG A 118 -15.73 -11.62 12.40
N GLU A 119 -15.01 -12.39 13.20
CA GLU A 119 -14.94 -13.85 13.05
C GLU A 119 -16.27 -14.48 13.46
N LEU A 120 -16.66 -15.52 12.71
CA LEU A 120 -17.84 -16.33 12.99
C LEU A 120 -17.46 -17.48 13.92
N THR A 121 -18.18 -17.59 15.02
CA THR A 121 -17.96 -18.61 16.04
C THR A 121 -18.79 -19.86 15.77
N ASP A 122 -18.43 -20.97 16.43
CA ASP A 122 -19.24 -22.20 16.38
C ASP A 122 -20.69 -21.96 16.84
N GLU A 123 -20.90 -21.03 17.79
CA GLU A 123 -22.22 -20.65 18.28
C GLU A 123 -23.03 -19.93 17.19
N ASP A 124 -22.42 -18.99 16.46
CA ASP A 124 -23.05 -18.32 15.32
C ASP A 124 -23.55 -19.35 14.28
N TRP A 125 -22.74 -20.38 14.02
CA TRP A 125 -23.10 -21.42 13.06
C TRP A 125 -24.20 -22.34 13.55
N GLU A 126 -24.19 -22.73 14.82
CA GLU A 126 -25.25 -23.57 15.39
C GLU A 126 -26.58 -22.83 15.45
N ASP A 127 -26.57 -21.53 15.70
CA ASP A 127 -27.79 -20.71 15.68
C ASP A 127 -28.32 -20.51 14.26
N LEU A 128 -27.45 -20.23 13.29
CA LEU A 128 -27.86 -20.13 11.88
C LEU A 128 -28.44 -21.46 11.38
N LYS A 129 -27.86 -22.59 11.76
CA LYS A 129 -28.34 -23.93 11.37
C LYS A 129 -29.74 -24.25 11.89
N LYS A 130 -30.07 -23.79 13.09
CA LYS A 130 -31.42 -23.94 13.68
C LYS A 130 -32.43 -23.04 12.99
N PHE A 131 -32.02 -21.82 12.63
CA PHE A 131 -32.88 -20.81 12.04
C PHE A 131 -33.14 -21.07 10.55
N ASP A 132 -32.08 -21.29 9.77
CA ASP A 132 -32.13 -21.57 8.34
C ASP A 132 -31.01 -22.54 7.93
N LYS A 133 -31.36 -23.83 7.91
CA LYS A 133 -30.43 -24.90 7.53
C LYS A 133 -29.89 -24.75 6.11
N LYS A 134 -30.67 -24.23 5.16
CA LYS A 134 -30.25 -24.08 3.77
C LYS A 134 -29.20 -22.97 3.66
N LEU A 135 -29.42 -21.86 4.37
CA LEU A 135 -28.47 -20.76 4.44
C LEU A 135 -27.18 -21.17 5.16
N TRP A 136 -27.29 -21.93 6.25
CA TRP A 136 -26.15 -22.52 6.93
C TRP A 136 -25.33 -23.42 5.99
N GLU A 137 -25.96 -24.32 5.23
CA GLU A 137 -25.25 -25.19 4.26
C GLU A 137 -24.44 -24.39 3.23
N GLN A 138 -24.92 -23.21 2.84
CA GLN A 138 -24.24 -22.33 1.89
C GLN A 138 -23.02 -21.63 2.49
N TYR A 139 -23.08 -21.23 3.77
CA TYR A 139 -22.10 -20.31 4.35
C TYR A 139 -21.21 -20.89 5.45
N LYS A 140 -21.50 -22.08 5.98
CA LYS A 140 -20.80 -22.71 7.13
C LYS A 140 -19.27 -22.81 7.04
N ASN A 141 -18.68 -22.60 5.87
CA ASN A 141 -17.22 -22.66 5.67
C ASN A 141 -16.57 -21.28 5.68
N ASN A 142 -17.33 -20.21 5.92
CA ASN A 142 -16.77 -18.87 6.02
C ASN A 142 -16.16 -18.65 7.40
N LYS A 143 -15.07 -17.90 7.48
CA LYS A 143 -14.42 -17.55 8.74
C LYS A 143 -14.87 -16.18 9.23
N TYR A 144 -15.08 -15.24 8.31
CA TYR A 144 -15.42 -13.86 8.63
C TYR A 144 -16.69 -13.39 7.96
N ILE A 145 -17.35 -12.42 8.60
CA ILE A 145 -18.49 -11.68 8.08
C ILE A 145 -18.20 -10.17 8.17
N LEU A 146 -18.37 -9.47 7.05
CA LEU A 146 -18.53 -8.03 6.99
C LEU A 146 -20.02 -7.72 6.93
N VAL A 147 -20.49 -6.86 7.82
CA VAL A 147 -21.85 -6.34 7.81
C VAL A 147 -21.81 -4.85 7.50
N MET A 148 -22.45 -4.48 6.40
CA MET A 148 -22.67 -3.11 5.96
C MET A 148 -24.11 -2.71 6.30
N PRO A 149 -24.34 -1.84 7.30
CA PRO A 149 -25.67 -1.40 7.66
C PRO A 149 -26.29 -0.57 6.53
N ASN A 150 -27.36 -1.07 5.90
CA ASN A 150 -28.11 -0.37 4.85
C ASN A 150 -29.47 0.11 5.39
N GLY A 151 -29.48 1.17 6.20
CA GLY A 151 -30.71 1.84 6.62
C GLY A 151 -31.86 0.91 7.06
N LYS A 152 -33.07 1.10 6.50
CA LYS A 152 -34.29 0.33 6.86
C LYS A 152 -34.40 -1.07 6.25
N ASP A 153 -33.52 -1.42 5.32
CA ASP A 153 -33.51 -2.73 4.67
C ASP A 153 -32.40 -3.62 5.26
N GLN A 154 -32.40 -4.91 4.91
CA GLN A 154 -31.35 -5.83 5.34
C GLN A 154 -29.99 -5.32 4.85
N GLY A 155 -29.05 -5.14 5.78
CA GLY A 155 -27.68 -4.73 5.48
C GLY A 155 -27.01 -5.66 4.47
N ASP A 156 -26.08 -5.13 3.68
CA ASP A 156 -25.26 -5.94 2.79
C ASP A 156 -24.27 -6.76 3.62
N VAL A 157 -24.18 -8.05 3.31
CA VAL A 157 -23.29 -8.98 3.99
C VAL A 157 -22.27 -9.51 3.00
N THR A 158 -21.00 -9.41 3.37
CA THR A 158 -19.90 -10.07 2.65
C THR A 158 -19.26 -11.11 3.55
N LEU A 159 -18.92 -12.25 2.99
CA LEU A 159 -18.33 -13.38 3.72
C LEU A 159 -16.95 -13.70 3.15
N PHE A 160 -16.05 -14.11 4.03
CA PHE A 160 -14.67 -14.48 3.67
C PHE A 160 -14.36 -15.87 4.20
N THR A 161 -13.75 -16.73 3.38
CA THR A 161 -13.47 -18.12 3.77
C THR A 161 -12.29 -18.26 4.71
N ASP A 162 -11.36 -17.31 4.65
CA ASP A 162 -10.07 -17.39 5.33
C ASP A 162 -9.45 -16.00 5.50
N ASP A 163 -8.28 -15.99 6.15
CA ASP A 163 -7.49 -14.80 6.44
C ASP A 163 -7.04 -14.09 5.17
N ASP A 164 -6.66 -14.85 4.15
CA ASP A 164 -6.03 -14.33 2.94
C ASP A 164 -7.05 -13.56 2.11
N GLN A 165 -8.28 -14.08 2.00
CA GLN A 165 -9.38 -13.38 1.37
C GLN A 165 -9.75 -12.08 2.09
N LEU A 166 -9.79 -12.09 3.43
CA LEU A 166 -10.11 -10.88 4.19
C LEU A 166 -9.02 -9.81 4.01
N ILE A 167 -7.75 -10.22 4.08
CA ILE A 167 -6.62 -9.30 3.90
C ILE A 167 -6.58 -8.74 2.47
N LEU A 168 -6.79 -9.60 1.46
CA LEU A 168 -6.82 -9.19 0.06
C LEU A 168 -7.96 -8.22 -0.23
N PHE A 169 -9.15 -8.48 0.32
CA PHE A 169 -10.27 -7.54 0.26
C PHE A 169 -9.88 -6.18 0.82
N ALA A 170 -9.32 -6.14 2.03
CA ALA A 170 -8.96 -4.88 2.68
C ALA A 170 -7.84 -4.11 1.95
N LEU A 171 -6.95 -4.80 1.25
CA LEU A 171 -5.91 -4.17 0.41
C LEU A 171 -6.42 -3.64 -0.93
N ASN A 172 -7.60 -4.08 -1.37
CA ASN A 172 -8.27 -3.56 -2.56
C ASN A 172 -9.26 -2.41 -2.24
N GLU A 173 -9.63 -2.24 -0.97
CA GLU A 173 -10.45 -1.11 -0.50
C GLU A 173 -9.56 0.10 -0.19
N GLN A 174 -9.68 1.18 -0.97
CA GLN A 174 -8.75 2.34 -0.94
C GLN A 174 -8.50 2.92 0.46
N GLU A 175 -9.56 3.14 1.23
CA GLU A 175 -9.48 3.69 2.60
C GLU A 175 -8.74 2.75 3.55
N LEU A 176 -9.02 1.45 3.46
CA LEU A 176 -8.37 0.45 4.29
C LEU A 176 -6.91 0.23 3.86
N ALA A 177 -6.67 0.08 2.56
CA ALA A 177 -5.36 -0.14 1.97
C ALA A 177 -4.37 0.95 2.38
N THR A 178 -4.78 2.22 2.30
CA THR A 178 -3.95 3.36 2.72
C THR A 178 -3.48 3.20 4.16
N ILE A 179 -4.38 2.91 5.09
CA ILE A 179 -4.06 2.81 6.52
C ILE A 179 -3.23 1.55 6.79
N LEU A 180 -3.61 0.41 6.21
CA LEU A 180 -2.92 -0.87 6.37
C LEU A 180 -1.49 -0.80 5.85
N LEU A 181 -1.26 -0.24 4.67
CA LEU A 181 0.08 -0.07 4.10
C LEU A 181 0.93 0.89 4.93
N ARG A 182 0.36 1.89 5.60
CA ARG A 182 1.11 2.74 6.54
C ARG A 182 1.56 1.99 7.79
N ARG A 183 0.69 1.14 8.36
CA ARG A 183 1.00 0.36 9.58
C ARG A 183 1.94 -0.81 9.29
N HIS A 184 1.66 -1.53 8.21
CA HIS A 184 2.27 -2.82 7.88
C HIS A 184 3.12 -2.79 6.62
N ARG A 185 3.64 -1.61 6.22
CA ARG A 185 4.37 -1.42 4.95
C ARG A 185 5.36 -2.53 4.63
N LYS A 186 6.21 -2.89 5.60
CA LYS A 186 7.26 -3.90 5.38
C LYS A 186 6.73 -5.29 5.04
N ALA A 187 5.52 -5.59 5.52
CA ALA A 187 4.85 -6.86 5.32
C ALA A 187 3.92 -6.83 4.10
N LEU A 188 3.20 -5.72 3.86
CA LEU A 188 2.13 -5.65 2.86
C LEU A 188 2.50 -4.96 1.54
N ASP A 189 3.53 -4.09 1.50
CA ASP A 189 3.98 -3.41 0.26
C ASP A 189 4.69 -4.44 -0.66
N PRO A 190 4.11 -4.80 -1.82
CA PRO A 190 4.69 -5.80 -2.73
C PRO A 190 6.04 -5.36 -3.29
N HIS A 191 6.26 -4.05 -3.36
CA HIS A 191 7.49 -3.47 -3.88
C HIS A 191 8.57 -3.34 -2.79
N TYR A 192 8.27 -3.60 -1.51
CA TYR A 192 9.15 -3.29 -0.38
C TYR A 192 10.57 -3.84 -0.53
N LYS A 193 10.71 -5.11 -0.92
CA LYS A 193 12.02 -5.76 -1.05
C LYS A 193 12.87 -5.12 -2.16
N VAL A 194 12.26 -4.80 -3.29
CA VAL A 194 12.92 -4.15 -4.43
C VAL A 194 13.26 -2.71 -4.08
N ASN A 195 12.33 -1.98 -3.48
CA ASN A 195 12.52 -0.61 -3.00
C ASN A 195 13.71 -0.52 -2.03
N ARG A 196 13.79 -1.43 -1.05
CA ARG A 196 14.93 -1.52 -0.12
C ARG A 196 16.24 -1.83 -0.83
N TRP A 197 16.20 -2.64 -1.90
CA TRP A 197 17.39 -2.94 -2.69
C TRP A 197 17.87 -1.70 -3.46
N ILE A 198 16.95 -0.93 -4.06
CA ILE A 198 17.24 0.33 -4.76
C ILE A 198 17.90 1.33 -3.81
N GLU A 199 17.32 1.53 -2.63
CA GLU A 199 17.87 2.42 -1.59
C GLU A 199 19.31 2.03 -1.21
N LYS A 200 19.54 0.75 -0.89
CA LYS A 200 20.89 0.24 -0.57
C LYS A 200 21.87 0.41 -1.73
N LYS A 201 21.46 0.13 -2.96
CA LYS A 201 22.30 0.31 -4.16
C LYS A 201 22.68 1.78 -4.35
N TYR A 202 21.77 2.71 -4.06
CA TYR A 202 22.03 4.14 -4.10
C TYR A 202 23.03 4.58 -3.02
N GLU A 203 22.84 4.14 -1.77
CA GLU A 203 23.76 4.42 -0.65
C GLU A 203 25.19 3.94 -0.96
N LEU A 204 25.33 2.72 -1.49
CA LEU A 204 26.63 2.17 -1.88
C LEU A 204 27.31 3.01 -2.97
N LYS A 205 26.54 3.46 -3.99
CA LYS A 205 27.06 4.34 -5.04
C LYS A 205 27.55 5.69 -4.49
N LEU A 206 26.86 6.27 -3.50
CA LEU A 206 27.30 7.50 -2.85
C LEU A 206 28.62 7.30 -2.09
N ALA A 207 28.70 6.25 -1.27
CA ALA A 207 29.91 5.93 -0.51
C ALA A 207 31.14 5.71 -1.43
N GLN A 208 30.95 5.03 -2.56
CA GLN A 208 32.02 4.84 -3.55
C GLN A 208 32.46 6.15 -4.21
N LYS A 209 31.53 7.06 -4.53
CA LYS A 209 31.86 8.38 -5.09
C LYS A 209 32.62 9.24 -4.10
N ASP A 210 32.27 9.19 -2.82
CA ASP A 210 32.94 9.97 -1.78
C ASP A 210 34.35 9.45 -1.49
N ASN A 211 34.54 8.13 -1.47
CA ASN A 211 35.87 7.51 -1.38
C ASN A 211 36.75 7.85 -2.59
N SER A 212 36.17 7.92 -3.79
CA SER A 212 36.87 8.35 -5.02
C SER A 212 37.26 9.84 -4.97
N LYS A 213 36.40 10.70 -4.41
CA LYS A 213 36.71 12.12 -4.21
C LYS A 213 37.78 12.35 -3.14
N GLN A 214 37.78 11.58 -2.05
CA GLN A 214 38.84 11.62 -1.04
C GLN A 214 40.18 11.19 -1.62
N THR A 215 40.24 10.05 -2.33
CA THR A 215 41.49 9.58 -2.97
C THR A 215 42.02 10.55 -4.04
N LYS A 216 41.15 11.29 -4.74
CA LYS A 216 41.58 12.37 -5.66
C LYS A 216 42.16 13.60 -4.94
N LYS A 217 41.68 13.95 -3.73
CA LYS A 217 42.26 15.03 -2.91
C LYS A 217 43.64 14.68 -2.34
N PHE A 218 44.00 13.41 -2.25
CA PHE A 218 45.30 12.93 -1.78
C PHE A 218 46.37 12.76 -2.88
N LYS A 219 46.15 13.27 -4.11
CA LYS A 219 47.24 13.31 -5.10
C LYS A 219 48.36 14.24 -4.59
N ALA A 220 49.46 13.61 -4.17
CA ALA A 220 50.65 14.24 -3.60
C ALA A 220 51.19 15.40 -4.44
N PRO A 221 51.83 16.42 -3.82
CA PRO A 221 52.41 17.53 -4.56
C PRO A 221 53.46 17.00 -5.55
N LYS A 222 53.36 17.40 -6.82
CA LYS A 222 54.42 17.14 -7.81
C LYS A 222 55.72 17.73 -7.27
N LYS A 223 56.70 16.87 -6.95
CA LYS A 223 58.08 17.32 -6.74
C LYS A 223 58.52 18.06 -8.02
N LYS A 224 58.80 19.35 -7.89
CA LYS A 224 59.54 20.09 -8.92
C LYS A 224 60.93 19.45 -9.00
N MET A 225 61.28 18.92 -10.18
CA MET A 225 62.67 18.71 -10.57
C MET A 225 63.26 20.06 -10.99
#